data_AF-A0A1X7ECL6-F1
#
_entry.id   AF-A0A1X7ECL6-F1
#
_cell.length_a   1.000
_cell.length_b   1.000
_cell.length_c   1.000
_cell.angle_alpha   90.00
_cell.angle_beta   90.00
_cell.angle_gamma   90.00
#
_symmetry.space_group_name_H-M   'P 1'
#
loop_
_entity.id
_entity.type
_entity.pdbx_description
1 polymer ?
#
loop_
_entity_poly.entity_id
_entity_poly.type
_entity_poly.pdbx_seq_one_letter_code
_entity_poly.pdbx_strand_id
1 'polypeptide(L)' 'MINNQEVLFFRKELARLLDDYRNCEKPSLKKEISEDISLLSEVIYGDEQPHTLSDRTLL' A
#
# COMPACT_ATOMS: atom_id res chain seq x y z
N MET A 1 -15.29 9.84 -4.23
CA MET A 1 -15.40 8.45 -4.70
C MET A 1 -14.45 8.32 -5.87
N ILE A 2 -13.36 7.57 -5.70
CA ILE A 2 -12.38 7.31 -6.75
C ILE A 2 -13.06 6.44 -7.81
N ASN A 3 -12.87 6.74 -9.09
CA ASN A 3 -13.47 5.94 -10.15
C ASN A 3 -12.68 4.64 -10.36
N ASN A 4 -13.32 3.62 -10.95
CA ASN A 4 -12.69 2.29 -11.13
C ASN A 4 -11.40 2.32 -11.98
N GLN A 5 -11.21 3.32 -12.85
CA GLN A 5 -9.99 3.47 -13.64
C GLN A 5 -8.84 4.02 -12.79
N GLU A 6 -9.11 4.99 -11.92
CA GLU A 6 -8.14 5.54 -10.96
C GLU A 6 -7.67 4.46 -9.98
N VAL A 7 -8.58 3.62 -9.47
CA VAL A 7 -8.21 2.46 -8.63
C VAL A 7 -7.27 1.49 -9.38
N LEU A 8 -7.48 1.27 -10.68
CA LEU A 8 -6.60 0.42 -11.48
C LEU A 8 -5.19 1.02 -11.60
N PHE A 9 -5.08 2.33 -11.78
CA PHE A 9 -3.78 3.02 -11.78
C PHE A 9 -3.09 2.91 -10.42
N PHE A 10 -3.82 3.12 -9.33
CA PHE A 10 -3.26 2.97 -7.99
C PHE A 10 -2.80 1.54 -7.70
N ARG A 11 -3.53 0.50 -8.14
CA ARG A 11 -3.07 -0.89 -8.00
C ARG A 11 -1.80 -1.20 -8.77
N LYS A 12 -1.64 -0.64 -9.98
CA LYS A 12 -0.39 -0.78 -10.77
C LYS A 12 0.77 -0.09 -10.07
N GLU A 13 0.53 1.09 -9.53
CA GLU A 13 1.53 1.85 -8.80
C GLU A 13 1.94 1.15 -7.49
N LEU A 14 0.99 0.59 -6.76
CA LEU A 14 1.26 -0.22 -5.58
C LEU A 14 2.13 -1.43 -5.91
N ALA A 15 1.87 -2.11 -7.02
CA ALA A 15 2.69 -3.23 -7.47
C ALA A 15 4.13 -2.81 -7.78
N ARG A 16 4.33 -1.63 -8.38
CA ARG A 16 5.65 -1.05 -8.63
C ARG A 16 6.40 -0.75 -7.33
N LEU A 17 5.74 -0.07 -6.39
CA LEU A 17 6.32 0.26 -5.08
C LEU A 17 6.70 -1.00 -4.27
N LEU A 18 5.87 -2.05 -4.33
CA LEU A 18 6.18 -3.33 -3.69
C LEU A 18 7.43 -3.98 -4.28
N ASP A 19 7.64 -3.87 -5.59
CA ASP A 19 8.86 -4.36 -6.23
C ASP A 19 10.07 -3.52 -5.82
N ASP A 20 9.96 -2.19 -5.85
CA ASP A 20 11.01 -1.28 -5.40
C ASP A 20 11.39 -1.54 -3.93
N TYR A 21 10.41 -1.75 -3.05
CA TYR A 21 10.64 -2.07 -1.63
C TYR A 21 11.44 -3.37 -1.45
N ARG A 22 11.09 -4.41 -2.22
CA ARG A 22 11.77 -5.71 -2.18
C ARG A 22 13.21 -5.61 -2.65
N ASN A 23 13.44 -4.81 -3.69
CA ASN A 23 14.76 -4.63 -4.31
C ASN A 23 15.60 -3.52 -3.65
N CYS A 24 15.03 -2.72 -2.74
CA CYS A 24 15.74 -1.63 -2.06
C CYS A 24 16.58 -2.13 -0.87
N GLU A 25 17.90 -1.96 -0.97
CA GLU A 25 18.87 -2.22 0.10
C GLU A 25 19.07 -1.01 1.03
N LYS A 26 18.80 0.21 0.55
CA LYS A 26 19.01 1.44 1.32
C LYS A 26 17.89 1.64 2.37
N PRO A 27 18.18 1.62 3.68
CA PRO A 27 17.13 1.65 4.70
C PRO A 27 16.26 2.92 4.71
N SER A 28 16.86 4.09 4.47
CA SER A 28 16.11 5.36 4.46
C SER A 28 15.09 5.39 3.32
N LEU A 29 15.51 4.95 2.12
CA LEU A 29 14.63 4.88 0.95
C LEU A 29 13.57 3.79 1.12
N LYS A 30 13.95 2.65 1.70
CA LYS A 30 13.02 1.57 2.02
C LYS A 30 11.90 2.03 2.96
N LYS A 31 12.22 2.91 3.92
CA LYS A 31 11.23 3.54 4.81
C LYS A 31 10.28 4.45 4.02
N GLU A 32 10.81 5.34 3.18
CA GLU A 32 9.99 6.21 2.32
C GLU A 32 9.03 5.39 1.43
N ILE A 33 9.54 4.35 0.76
CA ILE A 33 8.71 3.46 -0.07
C ILE A 33 7.62 2.77 0.77
N SER A 34 7.92 2.36 2.01
CA SER A 34 6.90 1.74 2.88
C SER A 34 5.80 2.69 3.33
N GLU A 35 6.12 3.98 3.50
CA GLU A 35 5.14 5.03 3.82
C GLU A 35 4.22 5.26 2.62
N ASP A 36 4.78 5.32 1.41
CA ASP A 36 4.01 5.44 0.17
C ASP A 36 3.10 4.23 -0.08
N ILE A 37 3.59 3.01 0.15
CA ILE A 37 2.79 1.78 0.08
C ILE A 37 1.61 1.84 1.04
N SER A 38 1.84 2.31 2.27
CA SER A 38 0.80 2.38 3.30
C SER A 38 -0.29 3.36 2.91
N LEU A 39 0.09 4.57 2.49
CA LEU A 39 -0.83 5.61 2.04
C LEU A 39 -1.64 5.14 0.82
N LEU A 40 -0.98 4.55 -0.17
CA LEU A 40 -1.65 4.09 -1.38
C LEU A 40 -2.59 2.91 -1.12
N SER A 41 -2.23 2.04 -0.18
CA SER A 41 -3.10 0.94 0.26
C SER A 41 -4.35 1.46 0.97
N GLU A 42 -4.24 2.50 1.80
CA GLU A 42 -5.40 3.16 2.41
C GLU A 42 -6.30 3.79 1.35
N VAL A 43 -5.75 4.38 0.29
CA VAL A 43 -6.56 4.93 -0.81
C VAL A 43 -7.30 3.83 -1.59
N ILE A 44 -6.68 2.66 -1.79
CA ILE A 44 -7.26 1.56 -2.56
C ILE A 44 -8.28 0.76 -1.75
N TYR A 45 -8.00 0.53 -0.45
CA TYR A 45 -8.75 -0.40 0.41
C TYR A 45 -9.41 0.28 1.61
N GLY A 46 -9.19 1.57 1.85
CA GLY A 46 -9.68 2.28 3.04
C GLY A 46 -11.20 2.40 3.12
N ASP A 47 -11.87 2.37 1.96
CA ASP A 47 -13.34 2.30 1.87
C ASP A 47 -13.88 0.85 2.02
N GLU A 48 -13.00 -0.18 2.03
CA GLU A 48 -13.34 -1.57 2.33
C GLU A 48 -13.38 -1.80 3.86
N GLN A 49 -14.18 -1.02 4.59
CA GLN A 49 -14.52 -1.34 5.99
C GLN A 49 -15.76 -2.24 6.02
N PRO A 50 -15.62 -3.49 6.47
CA PRO A 50 -16.32 -3.91 7.65
C PRO A 50 -15.31 -3.83 8.79
N HIS A 51 -15.69 -3.13 9.86
CA HIS A 51 -14.94 -3.15 11.11
C HIS A 51 -14.52 -4.58 11.47
N THR A 52 -13.36 -4.69 12.13
CA THR A 52 -12.73 -5.89 12.73
C THR A 52 -11.65 -6.58 11.90
N LEU A 53 -10.45 -6.00 11.90
CA LEU A 53 -9.22 -6.77 12.07
C LEU A 53 -8.28 -5.99 13.03
N SER A 54 -8.78 -5.72 14.24
CA SER A 54 -7.90 -5.75 15.41
C SER A 54 -7.70 -7.22 15.71
N ASP A 55 -6.44 -7.57 15.92
CA ASP A 55 -5.94 -8.83 16.45
C ASP A 55 -5.46 -9.82 15.37
N ARG A 56 -4.14 -10.04 15.46
CA ARG A 56 -3.32 -11.09 14.84
C ARG A 56 -2.89 -10.80 13.41
N THR A 57 -1.71 -10.19 13.29
CA THR A 57 -0.48 -10.95 13.01
C THR A 57 0.71 -10.01 13.22
N LEU A 58 1.21 -9.96 14.46
CA LEU A 58 2.64 -9.73 14.68
C LEU A 58 3.22 -11.09 15.08
N LEU A 59 4.35 -11.39 14.45
CA LEU A 59 5.25 -12.52 14.65
C LEU A 59 5.45 -12.88 16.13
#